data_AF-A0A1G4ESA1-F1
#
_entry.id   AF-A0A1G4ESA1-F1
#
_cell.length_a   1.000
_cell.length_b   1.000
_cell.length_c   1.000
_cell.angle_alpha   90.00
_cell.angle_beta   90.00
_cell.angle_gamma   90.00
#
_symmetry.space_group_name_H-M   'P 1'
#
loop_
_entity.id
_entity.type
_entity.pdbx_description
1 polymer ?
#
loop_
_entity_poly.entity_id
_entity_poly.type
_entity_poly.pdbx_seq_one_letter_code
_entity_poly.pdbx_strand_id
1 'polypeptide(L)'
;MDEFKYDFDILDATKIWPEEDFPVKIIGKMTLNRNVDNVFAETEQVALHPGSIVRGIDFTNDPLLQGRLFSYTDTQLARVGTNYQELPINRPVCPFHNNQRDGASKYIIDKGKVAYHNNSLANNSPFTVPGTKGGFVTYPSTVSGHKTRETAASFKDHFSQARLFWNSMSHVEKIHIMQAFSFELGKVKSKSVRQQVVDMIGHISTELATLVAEAVGATVPNVQESNVTKSSPALSMEHTTFSPNTLRVGVIVANGYDGQNAQYIINQFKQAGLQPVIISERLGFVQGSQNVKWEVNDTFLTGSPLLYDGLLLIGGNIDDHFLNKASSFVVESYNHFKPIGAFKNGTTIIQSLNIEGKPGVITEQTPTLLANEFIQAMTKQRFWERAY
;
A
#
# COMPACT_ATOMS: atom_id res chain seq x y z
N MET A 1 35.09 -1.90 10.68
CA MET A 1 33.62 -2.04 10.80
C MET A 1 33.00 -0.92 9.98
N ASP A 2 32.01 -1.22 9.17
CA ASP A 2 31.40 -0.23 8.27
C ASP A 2 30.26 0.55 8.93
N GLU A 3 29.84 0.14 10.14
CA GLU A 3 28.79 0.76 10.96
C GLU A 3 28.85 2.28 11.05
N PHE A 4 30.05 2.86 11.20
CA PHE A 4 30.26 4.30 11.35
C PHE A 4 30.79 5.01 10.09
N LYS A 5 30.71 4.36 8.92
CA LYS A 5 31.24 4.93 7.66
C LYS A 5 30.23 5.79 6.90
N TYR A 6 28.97 5.79 7.31
CA TYR A 6 27.88 6.42 6.59
C TYR A 6 27.55 7.80 7.19
N ASP A 7 26.86 8.62 6.41
CA ASP A 7 26.41 9.95 6.79
C ASP A 7 25.17 9.95 7.70
N PHE A 8 24.63 8.75 7.99
CA PHE A 8 23.55 8.52 8.94
C PHE A 8 23.88 7.36 9.89
N ASP A 9 23.20 7.34 11.03
CA ASP A 9 23.30 6.23 11.98
C ASP A 9 22.44 5.05 11.52
N ILE A 10 23.03 3.87 11.40
CA ILE A 10 22.31 2.66 10.97
C ILE A 10 21.27 2.18 12.00
N LEU A 11 21.33 2.70 13.23
CA LEU A 11 20.37 2.43 14.31
C LEU A 11 19.22 3.45 14.34
N ASP A 12 19.28 4.51 13.52
CA ASP A 12 18.24 5.52 13.44
C ASP A 12 17.11 5.08 12.48
N ALA A 13 15.98 4.67 13.06
CA ALA A 13 14.79 4.23 12.33
C ALA A 13 14.15 5.32 11.45
N THR A 14 14.59 6.58 11.54
CA THR A 14 14.16 7.65 10.62
C THR A 14 14.98 7.69 9.33
N LYS A 15 15.98 6.81 9.20
CA LYS A 15 16.91 6.76 8.07
C LYS A 15 16.68 5.50 7.23
N ILE A 16 16.61 5.70 5.92
CA ILE A 16 16.63 4.64 4.92
C ILE A 16 18.06 4.38 4.43
N TRP A 17 18.24 3.23 3.79
CA TRP A 17 19.47 2.84 3.11
C TRP A 17 19.24 3.01 1.60
N PRO A 18 19.80 4.06 0.95
CA PRO A 18 19.61 4.26 -0.49
C PRO A 18 20.13 3.07 -1.29
N GLU A 19 19.32 2.56 -2.22
CA GLU A 19 19.65 1.32 -2.95
C GLU A 19 20.86 1.47 -3.88
N GLU A 20 21.21 2.71 -4.25
CA GLU A 20 22.38 3.03 -5.06
C GLU A 20 23.69 2.81 -4.30
N ASP A 21 23.66 2.92 -2.96
CA ASP A 21 24.79 2.59 -2.09
C ASP A 21 24.68 1.16 -1.58
N PHE A 22 23.45 0.69 -1.34
CA PHE A 22 23.14 -0.61 -0.74
C PHE A 22 22.13 -1.39 -1.57
N PRO A 23 22.56 -2.05 -2.65
CA PRO A 23 21.65 -2.76 -3.53
C PRO A 23 20.89 -3.86 -2.81
N VAL A 24 19.56 -3.88 -2.97
CA VAL A 24 18.69 -4.92 -2.42
C VAL A 24 19.00 -6.26 -3.09
N LYS A 25 19.30 -7.28 -2.27
CA LYS A 25 19.50 -8.65 -2.74
C LYS A 25 18.22 -9.46 -2.54
N ILE A 26 17.60 -9.88 -3.65
CA ILE A 26 16.41 -10.73 -3.61
C ILE A 26 16.81 -12.14 -3.16
N ILE A 27 16.35 -12.56 -1.98
CA ILE A 27 16.68 -13.87 -1.37
C ILE A 27 15.52 -14.87 -1.40
N GLY A 28 14.32 -14.47 -1.83
CA GLY A 28 13.15 -15.34 -1.81
C GLY A 28 11.88 -14.66 -2.32
N LYS A 29 10.77 -15.40 -2.32
CA LYS A 29 9.45 -14.96 -2.78
C LYS A 29 8.36 -15.51 -1.86
N MET A 30 7.46 -14.64 -1.41
CA MET A 30 6.23 -14.99 -0.69
C MET A 30 5.04 -14.92 -1.65
N THR A 31 4.13 -15.89 -1.60
CA THR A 31 2.89 -15.89 -2.41
C THR A 31 1.68 -16.05 -1.49
N LEU A 32 0.76 -15.09 -1.54
CA LEU A 32 -0.53 -15.19 -0.85
C LEU A 32 -1.54 -15.84 -1.82
N ASN A 33 -2.06 -17.02 -1.49
CA ASN A 33 -2.84 -17.84 -2.42
C ASN A 33 -4.15 -18.39 -1.83
N ARG A 34 -4.50 -18.01 -0.60
CA ARG A 34 -5.73 -18.44 0.07
C ARG A 34 -6.19 -17.35 1.04
N ASN A 35 -7.49 -17.07 1.02
CA ASN A 35 -8.12 -16.21 2.02
C ASN A 35 -8.35 -16.99 3.33
N VAL A 36 -8.63 -16.25 4.40
CA VAL A 36 -9.10 -16.81 5.67
C VAL A 36 -10.51 -17.36 5.51
N ASP A 37 -10.83 -18.41 6.26
CA ASP A 37 -12.19 -18.96 6.36
C ASP A 37 -13.02 -18.15 7.38
N ASN A 38 -12.38 -17.65 8.44
CA ASN A 38 -13.02 -16.82 9.46
C ASN A 38 -12.14 -15.62 9.84
N VAL A 39 -12.57 -14.42 9.47
CA VAL A 39 -11.84 -13.17 9.73
C VAL A 39 -11.54 -12.99 11.23
N PHE A 40 -12.48 -13.29 12.12
CA PHE A 40 -12.24 -13.10 13.55
C PHE A 40 -11.21 -14.10 14.10
N ALA A 41 -11.39 -15.39 13.80
CA ALA A 41 -10.52 -16.45 14.33
C ALA A 41 -9.10 -16.43 13.75
N GLU A 42 -8.92 -15.94 12.51
CA GLU A 42 -7.63 -15.93 11.83
C GLU A 42 -7.03 -14.52 11.74
N THR A 43 -7.75 -13.52 11.23
CA THR A 43 -7.22 -12.17 11.05
C THR A 43 -7.22 -11.37 12.35
N GLU A 44 -8.33 -11.35 13.09
CA GLU A 44 -8.41 -10.53 14.31
C GLU A 44 -7.62 -11.13 15.46
N GLN A 45 -7.51 -12.46 15.54
CA GLN A 45 -6.80 -13.15 16.62
C GLN A 45 -5.32 -13.41 16.36
N VAL A 46 -4.81 -13.16 15.15
CA VAL A 46 -3.37 -13.29 14.89
C VAL A 46 -2.58 -12.33 15.77
N ALA A 47 -1.47 -12.81 16.34
CA ALA A 47 -0.57 -12.05 17.20
C ALA A 47 0.84 -12.07 16.61
N LEU A 48 1.23 -10.95 15.99
CA LEU A 48 2.56 -10.76 15.42
C LEU A 48 3.44 -10.01 16.42
N HIS A 49 4.75 -10.30 16.43
CA HIS A 49 5.70 -9.63 17.31
C HIS A 49 7.10 -9.63 16.68
N PRO A 50 7.78 -8.46 16.55
CA PRO A 50 9.16 -8.41 16.05
C PRO A 50 10.18 -9.14 16.94
N GLY A 51 9.85 -9.42 18.21
CA GLY A 51 10.70 -10.20 19.11
C GLY A 51 10.60 -11.71 18.90
N SER A 52 9.64 -12.19 18.10
CA SER A 52 9.50 -13.59 17.72
C SER A 52 10.47 -13.96 16.58
N ILE A 53 11.77 -13.75 16.80
CA ILE A 53 12.84 -14.11 15.87
C ILE A 53 13.24 -15.59 16.00
N VAL A 54 14.02 -16.07 15.03
CA VAL A 54 14.60 -17.41 15.01
C VAL A 54 16.13 -17.36 15.00
N ARG A 55 16.77 -18.45 15.39
CA ARG A 55 18.24 -18.56 15.37
C ARG A 55 18.79 -18.19 13.99
N GLY A 56 19.80 -17.32 13.98
CA GLY A 56 20.41 -16.76 12.76
C GLY A 56 20.04 -15.30 12.51
N ILE A 57 19.06 -14.78 13.25
CA ILE A 57 18.67 -13.37 13.29
C ILE A 57 18.85 -12.90 14.74
N ASP A 58 19.20 -11.62 14.93
CA ASP A 58 19.31 -10.98 16.24
C ASP A 58 18.91 -9.50 16.15
N PHE A 59 18.88 -8.81 17.29
CA PHE A 59 18.50 -7.41 17.38
C PHE A 59 19.70 -6.47 17.32
N THR A 60 19.43 -5.21 16.94
CA THR A 60 20.36 -4.09 17.06
C THR A 60 19.93 -3.16 18.18
N ASN A 61 20.77 -2.17 18.49
CA ASN A 61 20.48 -1.15 19.51
C ASN A 61 19.59 0.01 18.99
N ASP A 62 18.83 -0.19 17.90
CA ASP A 62 17.80 0.76 17.47
C ASP A 62 16.82 0.99 18.65
N PRO A 63 16.74 2.22 19.20
CA PRO A 63 15.95 2.48 20.40
C PRO A 63 14.44 2.31 20.17
N LEU A 64 13.96 2.47 18.93
CA LEU A 64 12.56 2.21 18.57
C LEU A 64 12.28 0.71 18.56
N LEU A 65 13.17 -0.10 17.95
CA LEU A 65 13.06 -1.56 17.98
C LEU A 65 13.06 -2.08 19.41
N GLN A 66 13.99 -1.61 20.26
CA GLN A 66 14.11 -2.06 21.65
C GLN A 66 12.81 -1.86 22.44
N GLY A 67 12.11 -0.72 22.27
CA GLY A 67 10.80 -0.51 22.88
C GLY A 67 9.71 -1.45 22.33
N ARG A 68 9.75 -1.76 21.03
CA ARG A 68 8.81 -2.70 20.38
C ARG A 68 9.00 -4.14 20.86
N LEU A 69 10.19 -4.53 21.31
CA LEU A 69 10.42 -5.86 21.89
C LEU A 69 9.58 -6.11 23.15
N PHE A 70 9.27 -5.07 23.90
CA PHE A 70 8.39 -5.15 25.07
C PHE A 70 6.89 -5.11 24.68
N SER A 71 6.51 -4.11 23.88
CA SER A 71 5.10 -3.72 23.70
C SER A 71 4.21 -4.82 23.12
N TYR A 72 4.71 -5.58 22.15
CA TYR A 72 3.86 -6.49 21.38
C TYR A 72 3.43 -7.73 22.18
N THR A 73 4.24 -8.23 23.12
CA THR A 73 3.81 -9.29 24.05
C THR A 73 2.80 -8.74 25.05
N ASP A 74 3.12 -7.58 25.65
CA ASP A 74 2.28 -6.93 26.66
C ASP A 74 0.85 -6.68 26.14
N THR A 75 0.72 -6.09 24.95
CA THR A 75 -0.60 -5.80 24.38
C THR A 75 -1.45 -7.05 24.11
N GLN A 76 -0.85 -8.22 23.84
CA GLN A 76 -1.63 -9.44 23.57
C GLN A 76 -2.31 -9.98 24.83
N LEU A 77 -1.72 -9.77 26.00
CA LEU A 77 -2.24 -10.27 27.27
C LEU A 77 -3.67 -9.75 27.51
N ALA A 78 -3.92 -8.49 27.17
CA ALA A 78 -5.25 -7.88 27.26
C ALA A 78 -6.10 -8.10 25.99
N ARG A 79 -5.49 -8.02 24.80
CA ARG A 79 -6.23 -8.06 23.53
C ARG A 79 -6.78 -9.45 23.18
N VAL A 80 -6.00 -10.50 23.42
CA VAL A 80 -6.31 -11.88 23.02
C VAL A 80 -6.41 -12.80 24.24
N GLY A 81 -5.53 -12.61 25.21
CA GLY A 81 -5.46 -13.40 26.44
C GLY A 81 -4.07 -13.96 26.69
N THR A 82 -3.84 -14.53 27.87
CA THR A 82 -2.49 -14.93 28.32
C THR A 82 -1.87 -16.08 27.53
N ASN A 83 -2.70 -17.00 27.01
CA ASN A 83 -2.27 -18.16 26.25
C ASN A 83 -2.54 -17.99 24.73
N TYR A 84 -2.43 -16.76 24.22
CA TYR A 84 -2.72 -16.43 22.81
C TYR A 84 -1.93 -17.26 21.78
N GLN A 85 -0.77 -17.80 22.18
CA GLN A 85 0.08 -18.65 21.33
C GLN A 85 -0.55 -20.03 21.09
N GLU A 86 -1.52 -20.46 21.90
CA GLU A 86 -2.20 -21.74 21.72
C GLU A 86 -3.35 -21.66 20.70
N LEU A 87 -3.77 -20.46 20.30
CA LEU A 87 -4.80 -20.28 19.28
C LEU A 87 -4.33 -20.86 17.93
N PRO A 88 -5.22 -21.49 17.15
CA PRO A 88 -4.84 -22.20 15.92
C PRO A 88 -3.98 -21.38 14.95
N ILE A 89 -4.28 -20.09 14.77
CA ILE A 89 -3.55 -19.20 13.85
C ILE A 89 -2.16 -18.78 14.38
N ASN A 90 -1.95 -18.77 15.70
CA ASN A 90 -0.70 -18.34 16.33
C ASN A 90 0.22 -19.52 16.69
N ARG A 91 -0.32 -20.74 16.69
CA ARG A 91 0.39 -21.93 17.14
C ARG A 91 1.54 -22.25 16.18
N PRO A 92 2.76 -22.46 16.70
CA PRO A 92 3.87 -22.88 15.85
C PRO A 92 3.61 -24.27 15.24
N VAL A 93 4.16 -24.48 14.05
CA VAL A 93 4.11 -25.79 13.36
C VAL A 93 5.23 -26.74 13.80
N CYS A 94 6.19 -26.25 14.59
CA CYS A 94 7.27 -27.04 15.20
C CYS A 94 6.95 -27.35 16.68
N PRO A 95 7.61 -28.36 17.29
CA PRO A 95 7.41 -28.67 18.71
C PRO A 95 7.77 -27.51 19.64
N PHE A 96 6.99 -27.32 20.69
CA PHE A 96 7.21 -26.31 21.73
C PHE A 96 6.93 -26.93 23.11
N HIS A 97 7.97 -27.11 23.92
CA HIS A 97 7.84 -27.68 25.27
C HIS A 97 8.59 -26.79 26.25
N ASN A 98 7.91 -26.35 27.31
CA ASN A 98 8.48 -25.50 28.33
C ASN A 98 7.81 -25.76 29.70
N ASN A 99 8.20 -24.99 30.70
CA ASN A 99 7.71 -25.11 32.07
C ASN A 99 6.58 -24.12 32.42
N GLN A 100 6.08 -23.33 31.46
CA GLN A 100 4.94 -22.42 31.70
C GLN A 100 3.66 -23.23 31.85
N ARG A 101 2.78 -22.80 32.77
CA ARG A 101 1.50 -23.44 33.09
C ARG A 101 0.42 -22.38 33.32
N ASP A 102 -0.82 -22.85 33.41
CA ASP A 102 -1.99 -22.06 33.80
C ASP A 102 -2.29 -20.87 32.88
N GLY A 103 -2.88 -19.80 33.41
CA GLY A 103 -3.36 -18.65 32.66
C GLY A 103 -4.78 -18.84 32.10
N ALA A 104 -5.39 -17.72 31.70
CA ALA A 104 -6.71 -17.72 31.07
C ALA A 104 -6.69 -18.49 29.74
N SER A 105 -7.77 -19.22 29.46
CA SER A 105 -7.97 -19.99 28.23
C SER A 105 -6.81 -20.92 27.89
N LYS A 106 -6.32 -21.67 28.90
CA LYS A 106 -5.33 -22.74 28.70
C LYS A 106 -6.00 -23.94 27.99
N TYR A 107 -5.56 -24.27 26.78
CA TYR A 107 -6.11 -25.36 25.97
C TYR A 107 -5.27 -26.63 26.07
N ILE A 108 -3.94 -26.50 26.13
CA ILE A 108 -3.03 -27.64 26.20
C ILE A 108 -3.03 -28.20 27.64
N ILE A 109 -3.33 -29.49 27.78
CA ILE A 109 -3.15 -30.20 29.05
C ILE A 109 -1.70 -30.69 29.12
N ASP A 110 -0.86 -29.91 29.80
CA ASP A 110 0.55 -30.27 30.04
C ASP A 110 0.65 -31.57 30.88
N LYS A 111 1.35 -32.58 30.34
CA LYS A 111 1.54 -33.87 31.02
C LYS A 111 2.81 -33.84 31.88
N GLY A 112 2.73 -34.41 33.08
CA GLY A 112 3.88 -34.59 33.97
C GLY A 112 3.63 -34.06 35.39
N LYS A 113 4.58 -34.30 36.29
CA LYS A 113 4.50 -33.92 37.72
C LYS A 113 5.24 -32.63 38.05
N VAL A 114 5.85 -31.97 37.06
CA VAL A 114 6.77 -30.84 37.26
C VAL A 114 6.45 -29.67 36.35
N ALA A 115 6.72 -28.46 36.84
CA ALA A 115 6.58 -27.18 36.15
C ALA A 115 7.80 -26.27 36.40
N TYR A 116 8.98 -26.86 36.64
CA TYR A 116 10.21 -26.14 36.95
C TYR A 116 11.44 -26.85 36.35
N HIS A 117 12.49 -26.06 36.09
CA HIS A 117 13.78 -26.56 35.58
C HIS A 117 14.67 -27.07 36.73
N ASN A 118 15.66 -27.92 36.42
CA ASN A 118 16.48 -28.67 37.37
C ASN A 118 15.66 -29.59 38.29
N ASN A 119 14.72 -30.32 37.68
CA ASN A 119 13.89 -31.29 38.38
C ASN A 119 14.47 -32.72 38.26
N SER A 120 14.40 -33.51 39.34
CA SER A 120 14.77 -34.93 39.32
C SER A 120 13.61 -35.83 38.87
N LEU A 121 12.37 -35.43 39.17
CA LEU A 121 11.17 -36.26 38.94
C LEU A 121 10.83 -36.50 37.47
N ALA A 122 11.34 -35.67 36.55
CA ALA A 122 11.19 -35.86 35.10
C ALA A 122 12.55 -35.82 34.38
N ASN A 123 13.63 -36.20 35.07
CA ASN A 123 15.00 -36.20 34.53
C ASN A 123 15.38 -34.88 33.84
N ASN A 124 14.96 -33.74 34.41
CA ASN A 124 15.17 -32.39 33.89
C ASN A 124 14.58 -32.10 32.49
N SER A 125 13.61 -32.88 32.02
CA SER A 125 12.84 -32.57 30.81
C SER A 125 11.81 -31.46 31.07
N PRO A 126 11.54 -30.54 30.11
CA PRO A 126 12.26 -30.35 28.84
C PRO A 126 13.67 -29.76 29.06
N PHE A 127 14.62 -30.17 28.24
CA PHE A 127 16.04 -29.79 28.34
C PHE A 127 16.34 -28.45 27.67
N THR A 128 17.34 -27.73 28.20
CA THR A 128 17.97 -26.62 27.48
C THR A 128 18.81 -27.13 26.31
N VAL A 129 18.78 -26.44 25.17
CA VAL A 129 19.64 -26.74 24.01
C VAL A 129 20.77 -25.72 23.97
N PRO A 130 22.05 -26.12 24.00
CA PRO A 130 23.17 -25.18 23.88
C PRO A 130 23.21 -24.57 22.47
N GLY A 131 23.81 -23.39 22.32
CA GLY A 131 23.92 -22.69 21.03
C GLY A 131 24.57 -23.53 19.93
N THR A 132 25.57 -24.34 20.29
CA THR A 132 26.26 -25.29 19.39
C THR A 132 25.35 -26.40 18.86
N LYS A 133 24.21 -26.66 19.51
CA LYS A 133 23.20 -27.64 19.09
C LYS A 133 21.89 -26.99 18.62
N GLY A 134 21.89 -25.67 18.36
CA GLY A 134 20.74 -24.97 17.80
C GLY A 134 19.92 -24.14 18.79
N GLY A 135 20.35 -24.02 20.05
CA GLY A 135 19.76 -23.05 20.99
C GLY A 135 19.95 -21.61 20.53
N PHE A 136 19.00 -20.73 20.86
CA PHE A 136 19.16 -19.29 20.62
C PHE A 136 20.26 -18.73 21.52
N VAL A 137 21.15 -17.92 20.95
CA VAL A 137 22.23 -17.23 21.68
C VAL A 137 22.34 -15.84 21.08
N THR A 138 22.22 -14.81 21.92
CA THR A 138 22.45 -13.42 21.52
C THR A 138 23.90 -13.23 21.13
N TYR A 139 24.13 -12.52 20.03
CA TYR A 139 25.46 -12.11 19.58
C TYR A 139 26.15 -11.33 20.71
N PRO A 140 27.40 -11.69 21.09
CA PRO A 140 28.10 -11.06 22.20
C PRO A 140 28.65 -9.67 21.81
N SER A 141 27.75 -8.73 21.54
CA SER A 141 28.09 -7.34 21.26
C SER A 141 28.72 -6.68 22.49
N THR A 142 29.62 -5.72 22.25
CA THR A 142 30.23 -4.94 23.32
C THR A 142 29.28 -3.81 23.71
N VAL A 143 29.01 -3.68 25.02
CA VAL A 143 28.21 -2.59 25.57
C VAL A 143 29.08 -1.78 26.53
N SER A 144 29.19 -0.47 26.29
CA SER A 144 29.95 0.46 27.11
C SER A 144 29.23 1.82 27.14
N GLY A 145 29.22 2.48 28.30
CA GLY A 145 28.57 3.78 28.46
C GLY A 145 28.02 4.01 29.86
N HIS A 146 27.26 5.09 30.02
CA HIS A 146 26.56 5.44 31.26
C HIS A 146 25.04 5.24 31.11
N LYS A 147 24.35 5.01 32.23
CA LYS A 147 22.88 4.94 32.23
C LYS A 147 22.29 6.35 32.11
N THR A 148 21.85 6.72 30.91
CA THR A 148 21.24 8.03 30.63
C THR A 148 19.90 7.89 29.89
N ARG A 149 19.17 8.99 29.76
CA ARG A 149 17.98 9.11 28.88
C ARG A 149 18.24 10.24 27.91
N GLU A 150 18.93 9.92 26.82
CA GLU A 150 19.42 10.90 25.86
C GLU A 150 19.24 10.37 24.45
N THR A 151 18.95 11.27 23.51
CA THR A 151 18.99 10.96 22.08
C THR A 151 20.44 11.06 21.60
N ALA A 152 20.89 10.04 20.88
CA ALA A 152 22.23 10.03 20.29
C ALA A 152 22.43 11.26 19.39
N ALA A 153 23.62 11.85 19.44
CA ALA A 153 23.94 13.02 18.62
C ALA A 153 23.82 12.73 17.11
N SER A 154 24.09 11.49 16.71
CA SER A 154 23.98 10.98 15.34
C SER A 154 22.53 10.97 14.80
N PHE A 155 21.51 11.07 15.66
CA PHE A 155 20.09 11.06 15.29
C PHE A 155 19.53 12.48 15.07
N LYS A 156 20.38 13.53 15.17
CA LYS A 156 19.96 14.94 15.07
C LYS A 156 19.85 15.47 13.64
N ASP A 157 20.14 14.64 12.65
CA ASP A 157 19.88 14.96 11.25
C ASP A 157 18.42 14.66 10.91
N HIS A 158 17.65 15.71 10.68
CA HIS A 158 16.20 15.62 10.44
C HIS A 158 15.81 15.91 8.99
N PHE A 159 16.72 16.45 8.18
CA PHE A 159 16.35 17.06 6.90
C PHE A 159 17.13 16.49 5.70
N SER A 160 18.28 15.85 5.90
CA SER A 160 19.09 15.33 4.78
C SER A 160 18.32 14.32 3.93
N GLN A 161 17.71 13.32 4.56
CA GLN A 161 17.01 12.25 3.85
C GLN A 161 15.61 12.67 3.38
N ALA A 162 14.96 13.61 4.06
CA ALA A 162 13.74 14.22 3.54
C ALA A 162 14.03 14.99 2.24
N ARG A 163 15.19 15.67 2.16
CA ARG A 163 15.66 16.32 0.93
C ARG A 163 16.05 15.30 -0.14
N LEU A 164 16.76 14.22 0.23
CA LEU A 164 17.06 13.13 -0.69
C LEU A 164 15.78 12.55 -1.29
N PHE A 165 14.77 12.26 -0.47
CA PHE A 165 13.47 11.77 -0.92
C PHE A 165 12.81 12.76 -1.88
N TRP A 166 12.75 14.06 -1.53
CA TRP A 166 12.21 15.10 -2.41
C TRP A 166 12.94 15.17 -3.76
N ASN A 167 14.27 15.06 -3.76
CA ASN A 167 15.08 15.08 -4.97
C ASN A 167 14.81 13.85 -5.87
N SER A 168 14.42 12.72 -5.28
CA SER A 168 14.09 11.49 -6.01
C SER A 168 12.74 11.52 -6.74
N MET A 169 11.83 12.40 -6.33
CA MET A 169 10.46 12.39 -6.84
C MET A 169 10.36 12.95 -8.26
N SER A 170 9.51 12.35 -9.07
CA SER A 170 9.12 12.88 -10.38
C SER A 170 8.39 14.21 -10.24
N HIS A 171 8.21 14.93 -11.34
CA HIS A 171 7.45 16.19 -11.33
C HIS A 171 6.03 16.00 -10.77
N VAL A 172 5.34 14.94 -11.19
CA VAL A 172 3.97 14.62 -10.76
C VAL A 172 3.93 14.28 -9.28
N GLU A 173 4.88 13.48 -8.80
CA GLU A 173 4.97 13.08 -7.38
C GLU A 173 5.26 14.28 -6.48
N LYS A 174 6.13 15.21 -6.91
CA LYS A 174 6.39 16.46 -6.21
C LYS A 174 5.12 17.30 -6.05
N ILE A 175 4.31 17.39 -7.09
CA ILE A 175 3.03 18.11 -7.03
C ILE A 175 2.05 17.39 -6.09
N HIS A 176 1.96 16.06 -6.12
CA HIS A 176 1.13 15.32 -5.18
C HIS A 176 1.57 15.52 -3.72
N ILE A 177 2.87 15.53 -3.44
CA ILE A 177 3.41 15.80 -2.10
C ILE A 177 3.03 17.20 -1.65
N MET A 178 3.21 18.20 -2.52
CA MET A 178 2.80 19.59 -2.25
C MET A 178 1.30 19.69 -1.98
N GLN A 179 0.47 19.07 -2.81
CA GLN A 179 -0.99 19.05 -2.63
C GLN A 179 -1.39 18.35 -1.34
N ALA A 180 -0.72 17.25 -0.97
CA ALA A 180 -0.98 16.53 0.28
C ALA A 180 -0.66 17.41 1.50
N PHE A 181 0.51 18.05 1.54
CA PHE A 181 0.84 19.00 2.60
C PHE A 181 -0.18 20.14 2.67
N SER A 182 -0.54 20.72 1.52
CA SER A 182 -1.50 21.81 1.43
C SER A 182 -2.90 21.40 1.92
N PHE A 183 -3.35 20.20 1.56
CA PHE A 183 -4.64 19.66 1.99
C PHE A 183 -4.67 19.44 3.51
N GLU A 184 -3.69 18.72 4.06
CA GLU A 184 -3.63 18.40 5.49
C GLU A 184 -3.50 19.66 6.34
N LEU A 185 -2.56 20.55 6.00
CA LEU A 185 -2.38 21.82 6.72
C LEU A 185 -3.55 22.79 6.52
N GLY A 186 -4.24 22.72 5.38
CA GLY A 186 -5.47 23.47 5.13
C GLY A 186 -6.57 23.12 6.13
N LYS A 187 -6.59 21.89 6.67
CA LYS A 187 -7.52 21.46 7.74
C LYS A 187 -7.09 21.89 9.14
N VAL A 188 -5.82 22.23 9.35
CA VAL A 188 -5.32 22.69 10.66
C VAL A 188 -5.87 24.08 10.96
N LYS A 189 -6.63 24.26 12.04
CA LYS A 189 -7.23 25.58 12.35
C LYS A 189 -6.23 26.63 12.82
N SER A 190 -5.15 26.22 13.49
CA SER A 190 -4.15 27.13 14.03
C SER A 190 -3.20 27.63 12.95
N LYS A 191 -3.26 28.93 12.64
CA LYS A 191 -2.32 29.58 11.71
C LYS A 191 -0.87 29.44 12.16
N SER A 192 -0.61 29.51 13.47
CA SER A 192 0.73 29.32 14.03
C SER A 192 1.27 27.92 13.73
N VAL A 193 0.44 26.88 13.82
CA VAL A 193 0.88 25.51 13.53
C VAL A 193 1.15 25.35 12.03
N ARG A 194 0.31 25.91 11.16
CA ARG A 194 0.58 25.94 9.72
C ARG A 194 1.94 26.58 9.42
N GLN A 195 2.22 27.74 10.01
CA GLN A 195 3.49 28.44 9.83
C GLN A 195 4.68 27.58 10.29
N GLN A 196 4.61 26.99 11.48
CA GLN A 196 5.70 26.16 12.00
C GLN A 196 6.00 24.94 11.13
N VAL A 197 4.97 24.31 10.54
CA VAL A 197 5.18 23.20 9.61
C VAL A 197 5.76 23.70 8.28
N VAL A 198 5.32 24.86 7.78
CA VAL A 198 5.92 25.50 6.61
C VAL A 198 7.39 25.83 6.85
N ASP A 199 7.75 26.38 8.02
CA ASP A 199 9.12 26.67 8.43
C ASP A 199 9.96 25.38 8.47
N MET A 200 9.42 24.29 9.03
CA MET A 200 10.05 22.97 9.05
C MET A 200 10.29 22.43 7.64
N ILE A 201 9.32 22.55 6.73
CA ILE A 201 9.44 22.12 5.33
C ILE A 201 10.47 22.98 4.60
N GLY A 202 10.64 24.26 4.97
CA GLY A 202 11.65 25.14 4.41
C GLY A 202 13.08 24.62 4.62
N HIS A 203 13.34 23.90 5.71
CA HIS A 203 14.63 23.23 5.92
C HIS A 203 14.87 22.05 4.97
N ILE A 204 13.82 21.53 4.32
CA ILE A 204 13.92 20.48 3.30
C ILE A 204 14.09 21.11 1.92
N SER A 205 13.17 22.00 1.54
CA SER A 205 13.12 22.60 0.21
C SER A 205 12.36 23.92 0.22
N THR A 206 13.04 25.00 -0.19
CA THR A 206 12.41 26.32 -0.32
C THR A 206 11.29 26.31 -1.35
N GLU A 207 11.45 25.57 -2.45
CA GLU A 207 10.43 25.39 -3.50
C GLU A 207 9.14 24.80 -2.91
N LEU A 208 9.27 23.67 -2.20
CA LEU A 208 8.12 22.99 -1.58
C LEU A 208 7.45 23.89 -0.54
N ALA A 209 8.24 24.52 0.33
CA ALA A 209 7.72 25.37 1.39
C ALA A 209 6.98 26.59 0.84
N THR A 210 7.47 27.20 -0.25
CA THR A 210 6.84 28.35 -0.89
C THR A 210 5.44 28.02 -1.38
N LEU A 211 5.31 26.91 -2.11
CA LEU A 211 4.04 26.50 -2.69
C LEU A 211 3.03 26.09 -1.61
N VAL A 212 3.48 25.36 -0.59
CA VAL A 212 2.62 25.00 0.56
C VAL A 212 2.19 26.25 1.32
N ALA A 213 3.10 27.21 1.54
CA ALA A 213 2.80 28.44 2.26
C ALA A 213 1.67 29.23 1.60
N GLU A 214 1.75 29.41 0.28
CA GLU A 214 0.72 30.07 -0.51
C GLU A 214 -0.64 29.37 -0.36
N ALA A 215 -0.67 28.05 -0.49
CA ALA A 215 -1.91 27.27 -0.42
C ALA A 215 -2.61 27.34 0.96
N VAL A 216 -1.86 27.51 2.05
CA VAL A 216 -2.41 27.49 3.42
C VAL A 216 -2.50 28.86 4.08
N GLY A 217 -2.12 29.92 3.36
CA GLY A 217 -2.09 31.29 3.84
C GLY A 217 -1.03 31.55 4.91
N ALA A 218 0.12 30.89 4.79
CA ALA A 218 1.32 31.10 5.61
C ALA A 218 2.32 31.99 4.87
N THR A 219 3.34 32.48 5.58
CA THR A 219 4.45 33.22 4.97
C THR A 219 5.54 32.26 4.51
N VAL A 220 6.16 32.55 3.37
CA VAL A 220 7.33 31.82 2.88
C VAL A 220 8.44 31.90 3.94
N PRO A 221 9.02 30.77 4.36
CA PRO A 221 9.99 30.76 5.44
C PRO A 221 11.35 31.29 4.99
N ASN A 222 12.05 32.00 5.88
CA ASN A 222 13.44 32.39 5.69
C ASN A 222 14.34 31.51 6.57
N VAL A 223 14.52 30.26 6.14
CA VAL A 223 15.33 29.25 6.83
C VAL A 223 16.37 28.67 5.88
N GLN A 224 17.46 28.14 6.43
CA GLN A 224 18.46 27.45 5.62
C GLN A 224 17.92 26.08 5.20
N GLU A 225 17.77 25.88 3.88
CA GLU A 225 17.43 24.58 3.30
C GLU A 225 18.63 23.61 3.33
N SER A 226 18.32 22.31 3.33
CA SER A 226 19.29 21.23 3.21
C SER A 226 20.08 21.34 1.91
N ASN A 227 21.40 21.20 2.00
CA ASN A 227 22.33 21.24 0.85
C ASN A 227 22.49 19.88 0.15
N VAL A 228 21.71 18.86 0.54
CA VAL A 228 21.76 17.54 -0.08
C VAL A 228 21.29 17.61 -1.53
N THR A 229 22.19 17.23 -2.44
CA THR A 229 21.91 17.11 -3.89
C THR A 229 21.66 15.68 -4.33
N LYS A 230 21.93 14.70 -3.45
CA LYS A 230 21.73 13.28 -3.72
C LYS A 230 20.25 12.99 -3.98
N SER A 231 20.02 12.04 -4.88
CA SER A 231 18.72 11.42 -5.15
C SER A 231 18.89 9.90 -5.18
N SER A 232 17.81 9.19 -4.91
CA SER A 232 17.68 7.74 -5.04
C SER A 232 16.45 7.42 -5.90
N PRO A 233 16.61 7.19 -7.21
CA PRO A 233 15.50 6.89 -8.12
C PRO A 233 14.63 5.72 -7.68
N ALA A 234 15.17 4.76 -6.90
CA ALA A 234 14.41 3.65 -6.33
C ALA A 234 13.25 4.10 -5.41
N LEU A 235 13.28 5.33 -4.90
CA LEU A 235 12.21 5.89 -4.06
C LEU A 235 11.01 6.39 -4.86
N SER A 236 11.18 6.71 -6.15
CA SER A 236 10.08 7.14 -7.01
C SER A 236 9.26 5.94 -7.45
N MET A 237 7.93 6.11 -7.46
CA MET A 237 7.00 5.14 -8.01
C MET A 237 6.75 5.34 -9.51
N GLU A 238 7.29 6.40 -10.13
CA GLU A 238 7.08 6.72 -11.56
C GLU A 238 7.45 5.55 -12.49
N HIS A 239 8.50 4.81 -12.15
CA HIS A 239 8.98 3.68 -12.94
C HIS A 239 8.47 2.32 -12.46
N THR A 240 7.41 2.29 -11.64
CA THR A 240 6.76 1.05 -11.23
C THR A 240 6.28 0.29 -12.46
N THR A 241 6.72 -0.95 -12.63
CA THR A 241 6.22 -1.81 -13.71
C THR A 241 4.77 -2.20 -13.43
N PHE A 242 3.85 -1.68 -14.23
CA PHE A 242 2.43 -2.00 -14.11
C PHE A 242 2.02 -3.15 -15.04
N SER A 243 1.17 -4.02 -14.53
CA SER A 243 0.55 -5.12 -15.26
C SER A 243 -0.96 -4.88 -15.35
N PRO A 244 -1.61 -5.21 -16.48
CA PRO A 244 -3.06 -5.16 -16.59
C PRO A 244 -3.73 -6.28 -15.79
N ASN A 245 -2.97 -7.31 -15.38
CA ASN A 245 -3.52 -8.43 -14.63
C ASN A 245 -4.17 -7.96 -13.33
N THR A 246 -5.38 -8.44 -13.06
CA THR A 246 -6.23 -8.11 -11.89
C THR A 246 -6.85 -6.72 -11.86
N LEU A 247 -6.45 -5.78 -12.74
CA LEU A 247 -7.07 -4.45 -12.78
C LEU A 247 -8.53 -4.53 -13.21
N ARG A 248 -9.40 -3.76 -12.55
CA ARG A 248 -10.84 -3.76 -12.79
C ARG A 248 -11.21 -2.70 -13.83
N VAL A 249 -12.04 -3.08 -14.80
CA VAL A 249 -12.55 -2.15 -15.82
C VAL A 249 -14.05 -2.01 -15.64
N GLY A 250 -14.53 -0.81 -15.33
CA GLY A 250 -15.95 -0.52 -15.32
C GLY A 250 -16.47 -0.46 -16.75
N VAL A 251 -17.46 -1.29 -17.10
CA VAL A 251 -18.04 -1.37 -18.45
C VAL A 251 -19.45 -0.80 -18.42
N ILE A 252 -19.61 0.45 -18.86
CA ILE A 252 -20.91 1.12 -18.91
C ILE A 252 -21.65 0.70 -20.17
N VAL A 253 -22.84 0.12 -19.98
CA VAL A 253 -23.64 -0.45 -21.05
C VAL A 253 -25.15 -0.26 -20.81
N ALA A 254 -25.87 0.09 -21.86
CA ALA A 254 -27.33 0.20 -21.92
C ALA A 254 -27.91 -0.93 -22.78
N ASN A 255 -29.23 -1.17 -22.67
CA ASN A 255 -29.91 -2.12 -23.56
C ASN A 255 -29.76 -1.71 -25.03
N GLY A 256 -29.71 -2.67 -25.95
CA GLY A 256 -29.54 -2.41 -27.38
C GLY A 256 -28.10 -2.17 -27.83
N TYR A 257 -27.10 -2.50 -27.00
CA TYR A 257 -25.69 -2.40 -27.36
C TYR A 257 -25.26 -3.41 -28.46
N ASP A 258 -24.12 -3.15 -29.11
CA ASP A 258 -23.51 -4.04 -30.09
C ASP A 258 -22.88 -5.27 -29.42
N GLY A 259 -23.68 -6.33 -29.28
CA GLY A 259 -23.36 -7.50 -28.48
C GLY A 259 -22.13 -8.25 -28.94
N GLN A 260 -22.02 -8.53 -30.24
CA GLN A 260 -20.93 -9.34 -30.80
C GLN A 260 -19.57 -8.66 -30.63
N ASN A 261 -19.48 -7.38 -30.97
CA ASN A 261 -18.23 -6.63 -30.90
C ASN A 261 -17.84 -6.32 -29.45
N ALA A 262 -18.81 -5.98 -28.61
CA ALA A 262 -18.56 -5.76 -27.18
C ALA A 262 -18.08 -7.06 -26.50
N GLN A 263 -18.66 -8.22 -26.81
CA GLN A 263 -18.19 -9.52 -26.32
C GLN A 263 -16.75 -9.82 -26.75
N TYR A 264 -16.37 -9.46 -27.98
CA TYR A 264 -15.00 -9.59 -28.45
C TYR A 264 -14.03 -8.77 -27.57
N ILE A 265 -14.32 -7.48 -27.36
CA ILE A 265 -13.49 -6.58 -26.55
C ILE A 265 -13.33 -7.12 -25.12
N ILE A 266 -14.43 -7.50 -24.48
CA ILE A 266 -14.43 -8.06 -23.12
C ILE A 266 -13.63 -9.37 -23.03
N ASN A 267 -13.68 -10.22 -24.06
CA ASN A 267 -12.88 -11.43 -24.10
C ASN A 267 -11.38 -11.12 -24.22
N GLN A 268 -11.00 -10.11 -25.01
CA GLN A 268 -9.60 -9.65 -25.08
C GLN A 268 -9.12 -9.11 -23.72
N PHE A 269 -9.95 -8.35 -23.02
CA PHE A 269 -9.62 -7.86 -21.68
C PHE A 269 -9.37 -9.00 -20.70
N LYS A 270 -10.24 -10.01 -20.68
CA LYS A 270 -10.06 -11.20 -19.83
C LYS A 270 -8.80 -11.98 -20.18
N GLN A 271 -8.48 -12.12 -21.47
CA GLN A 271 -7.24 -12.77 -21.92
C GLN A 271 -5.97 -12.01 -21.48
N ALA A 272 -6.06 -10.68 -21.38
CA ALA A 272 -4.99 -9.84 -20.83
C ALA A 272 -4.95 -9.81 -19.28
N GLY A 273 -5.89 -10.48 -18.60
CA GLY A 273 -5.96 -10.55 -17.13
C GLY A 273 -6.77 -9.43 -16.46
N LEU A 274 -7.33 -8.50 -17.25
CA LEU A 274 -8.26 -7.48 -16.73
C LEU A 274 -9.53 -8.14 -16.21
N GLN A 275 -10.20 -7.45 -15.28
CA GLN A 275 -11.44 -7.88 -14.64
C GLN A 275 -12.59 -6.93 -15.01
N PRO A 276 -13.29 -7.16 -16.13
CA PRO A 276 -14.42 -6.33 -16.53
C PRO A 276 -15.59 -6.45 -15.54
N VAL A 277 -16.17 -5.32 -15.16
CA VAL A 277 -17.32 -5.21 -14.26
C VAL A 277 -18.43 -4.50 -15.02
N ILE A 278 -19.56 -5.17 -15.23
CA ILE A 278 -20.66 -4.64 -16.03
C ILE A 278 -21.50 -3.67 -15.19
N ILE A 279 -21.68 -2.45 -15.69
CA ILE A 279 -22.37 -1.35 -15.01
C ILE A 279 -23.56 -0.89 -15.85
N SER A 280 -24.73 -0.79 -15.22
CA SER A 280 -25.94 -0.27 -15.85
C SER A 280 -26.88 0.40 -14.84
N GLU A 281 -28.12 0.69 -15.20
CA GLU A 281 -29.06 1.40 -14.32
C GLU A 281 -29.61 0.53 -13.19
N ARG A 282 -29.74 -0.78 -13.44
CA ARG A 282 -30.33 -1.75 -12.52
C ARG A 282 -29.62 -3.09 -12.60
N LEU A 283 -29.68 -3.85 -11.51
CA LEU A 283 -29.25 -5.25 -11.49
C LEU A 283 -30.15 -6.11 -12.39
N GLY A 284 -29.67 -7.30 -12.73
CA GLY A 284 -30.29 -8.20 -13.70
C GLY A 284 -29.51 -8.22 -15.00
N PHE A 285 -30.19 -8.41 -16.14
CA PHE A 285 -29.53 -8.54 -17.44
C PHE A 285 -29.69 -7.29 -18.30
N VAL A 286 -28.61 -6.91 -18.99
CA VAL A 286 -28.63 -5.98 -20.11
C VAL A 286 -28.56 -6.75 -21.42
N GLN A 287 -29.48 -6.45 -22.34
CA GLN A 287 -29.64 -7.16 -23.61
C GLN A 287 -28.96 -6.41 -24.74
N GLY A 288 -28.05 -7.06 -25.45
CA GLY A 288 -27.41 -6.56 -26.66
C GLY A 288 -27.97 -7.24 -27.92
N SER A 289 -27.39 -6.87 -29.06
CA SER A 289 -27.67 -7.50 -30.35
C SER A 289 -27.26 -8.99 -30.38
N GLN A 290 -27.83 -9.75 -31.32
CA GLN A 290 -27.51 -11.17 -31.54
C GLN A 290 -27.60 -12.05 -30.28
N ASN A 291 -28.59 -11.79 -29.42
CA ASN A 291 -28.85 -12.53 -28.18
C ASN A 291 -27.70 -12.51 -27.15
N VAL A 292 -26.71 -11.63 -27.29
CA VAL A 292 -25.71 -11.42 -26.24
C VAL A 292 -26.35 -10.69 -25.08
N LYS A 293 -26.22 -11.26 -23.87
CA LYS A 293 -26.72 -10.67 -22.63
C LYS A 293 -25.65 -10.73 -21.57
N TRP A 294 -25.56 -9.69 -20.76
CA TRP A 294 -24.65 -9.64 -19.62
C TRP A 294 -25.42 -9.40 -18.34
N GLU A 295 -25.01 -10.10 -17.28
CA GLU A 295 -25.47 -9.81 -15.94
C GLU A 295 -24.76 -8.55 -15.43
N VAL A 296 -25.54 -7.62 -14.89
CA VAL A 296 -25.05 -6.35 -14.35
C VAL A 296 -24.49 -6.62 -12.95
N ASN A 297 -23.21 -6.27 -12.76
CA ASN A 297 -22.52 -6.43 -11.47
C ASN A 297 -22.83 -5.25 -10.54
N ASP A 298 -22.73 -4.04 -11.07
CA ASP A 298 -22.92 -2.80 -10.32
C ASP A 298 -23.94 -1.90 -11.02
N THR A 299 -24.65 -1.08 -10.24
CA THR A 299 -25.51 -0.04 -10.80
C THR A 299 -24.83 1.32 -10.73
N PHE A 300 -25.35 2.34 -11.42
CA PHE A 300 -24.88 3.72 -11.19
C PHE A 300 -25.06 4.20 -9.74
N LEU A 301 -25.94 3.56 -8.96
CA LEU A 301 -26.18 3.90 -7.55
C LEU A 301 -25.23 3.15 -6.60
N THR A 302 -24.93 1.88 -6.88
CA THR A 302 -24.15 1.01 -6.00
C THR A 302 -22.68 0.88 -6.40
N GLY A 303 -22.37 1.14 -7.66
CA GLY A 303 -21.02 1.27 -8.18
C GLY A 303 -20.47 2.68 -7.99
N SER A 304 -19.16 2.81 -8.12
CA SER A 304 -18.48 4.11 -8.11
C SER A 304 -17.30 4.07 -9.08
N PRO A 305 -17.06 5.13 -9.88
CA PRO A 305 -15.88 5.22 -10.75
C PRO A 305 -14.57 5.09 -9.97
N LEU A 306 -14.57 5.29 -8.64
CA LEU A 306 -13.41 5.11 -7.78
C LEU A 306 -12.99 3.64 -7.64
N LEU A 307 -13.92 2.69 -7.82
CA LEU A 307 -13.70 1.24 -7.62
C LEU A 307 -13.08 0.53 -8.83
N TYR A 308 -12.90 1.24 -9.95
CA TYR A 308 -12.37 0.69 -11.20
C TYR A 308 -11.08 1.42 -11.59
N ASP A 309 -10.16 0.71 -12.22
CA ASP A 309 -8.88 1.25 -12.68
C ASP A 309 -8.99 1.98 -14.02
N GLY A 310 -10.01 1.63 -14.81
CA GLY A 310 -10.37 2.30 -16.07
C GLY A 310 -11.84 2.10 -16.42
N LEU A 311 -12.31 2.85 -17.42
CA LEU A 311 -13.72 2.88 -17.81
C LEU A 311 -13.86 2.58 -19.31
N LEU A 312 -14.74 1.64 -19.68
CA LEU A 312 -15.12 1.34 -21.06
C LEU A 312 -16.60 1.68 -21.28
N LEU A 313 -16.87 2.53 -22.25
CA LEU A 313 -18.21 2.94 -22.66
C LEU A 313 -18.60 2.16 -23.92
N ILE A 314 -19.50 1.19 -23.78
CA ILE A 314 -20.05 0.44 -24.92
C ILE A 314 -21.31 1.13 -25.47
N GLY A 315 -22.05 1.83 -24.60
CA GLY A 315 -23.28 2.52 -24.96
C GLY A 315 -24.47 1.58 -25.15
N GLY A 316 -25.32 1.89 -26.12
CA GLY A 316 -26.61 1.23 -26.38
C GLY A 316 -27.70 2.28 -26.62
N ASN A 317 -28.92 2.00 -26.20
CA ASN A 317 -30.03 2.95 -26.15
C ASN A 317 -29.83 3.87 -24.95
N ILE A 318 -29.14 4.98 -25.16
CA ILE A 318 -28.80 5.97 -24.13
C ILE A 318 -29.91 7.04 -24.11
N ASP A 319 -30.67 7.09 -23.02
CA ASP A 319 -31.56 8.23 -22.74
C ASP A 319 -30.84 9.29 -21.89
N ASP A 320 -31.53 10.41 -21.61
CA ASP A 320 -30.94 11.52 -20.87
C ASP A 320 -30.54 11.13 -19.44
N HIS A 321 -31.28 10.23 -18.79
CA HIS A 321 -30.95 9.79 -17.45
C HIS A 321 -29.65 8.97 -17.46
N PHE A 322 -29.55 7.99 -18.37
CA PHE A 322 -28.36 7.18 -18.55
C PHE A 322 -27.15 8.04 -18.91
N LEU A 323 -27.31 8.98 -19.85
CA LEU A 323 -26.25 9.89 -20.25
C LEU A 323 -25.70 10.68 -19.07
N ASN A 324 -26.58 11.28 -18.26
CA ASN A 324 -26.16 12.06 -17.09
C ASN A 324 -25.38 11.22 -16.05
N LYS A 325 -25.84 10.00 -15.77
CA LYS A 325 -25.16 9.09 -14.84
C LYS A 325 -23.83 8.59 -15.39
N ALA A 326 -23.79 8.17 -16.64
CA ALA A 326 -22.56 7.73 -17.30
C ALA A 326 -21.53 8.86 -17.40
N SER A 327 -21.96 10.08 -17.75
CA SER A 327 -21.09 11.25 -17.81
C SER A 327 -20.46 11.57 -16.45
N SER A 328 -21.19 11.39 -15.35
CA SER A 328 -20.64 11.56 -13.99
C SER A 328 -19.49 10.57 -13.71
N PHE A 329 -19.64 9.31 -14.14
CA PHE A 329 -18.56 8.31 -14.04
C PHE A 329 -17.34 8.68 -14.89
N VAL A 330 -17.58 9.18 -16.11
CA VAL A 330 -16.52 9.61 -17.02
C VAL A 330 -15.75 10.80 -16.46
N VAL A 331 -16.45 11.84 -15.98
CA VAL A 331 -15.83 13.03 -15.39
C VAL A 331 -14.94 12.64 -14.20
N GLU A 332 -15.45 11.82 -13.28
CA GLU A 332 -14.68 11.41 -12.11
C GLU A 332 -13.48 10.53 -12.48
N SER A 333 -13.64 9.64 -13.46
CA SER A 333 -12.53 8.83 -13.97
C SER A 333 -11.47 9.69 -14.69
N TYR A 334 -11.93 10.72 -15.40
CA TYR A 334 -11.07 11.64 -16.15
C TYR A 334 -10.23 12.49 -15.20
N ASN A 335 -10.86 13.05 -14.17
CA ASN A 335 -10.21 13.84 -13.11
C ASN A 335 -9.23 13.01 -12.28
N HIS A 336 -9.42 11.70 -12.22
CA HIS A 336 -8.48 10.75 -11.61
C HIS A 336 -7.47 10.16 -12.60
N PHE A 337 -7.33 10.76 -13.78
CA PHE A 337 -6.34 10.40 -14.80
C PHE A 337 -6.47 8.98 -15.34
N LYS A 338 -7.61 8.31 -15.13
CA LYS A 338 -7.80 6.90 -15.51
C LYS A 338 -7.94 6.74 -17.03
N PRO A 339 -7.63 5.56 -17.59
CA PRO A 339 -7.91 5.25 -18.99
C PRO A 339 -9.41 5.21 -19.23
N ILE A 340 -9.86 5.83 -20.32
CA ILE A 340 -11.28 5.86 -20.70
C ILE A 340 -11.38 5.44 -22.16
N GLY A 341 -12.10 4.35 -22.43
CA GLY A 341 -12.33 3.83 -23.77
C GLY A 341 -13.80 4.00 -24.13
N ALA A 342 -14.09 4.26 -25.40
CA ALA A 342 -15.45 4.31 -25.91
C ALA A 342 -15.56 3.62 -27.27
N PHE A 343 -16.58 2.78 -27.41
CA PHE A 343 -16.87 2.03 -28.62
C PHE A 343 -18.16 2.51 -29.27
N LYS A 344 -18.13 2.85 -30.56
CA LYS A 344 -19.33 3.22 -31.36
C LYS A 344 -20.26 4.16 -30.59
N ASN A 345 -21.48 3.73 -30.24
CA ASN A 345 -22.47 4.55 -29.55
C ASN A 345 -22.01 5.07 -28.18
N GLY A 346 -21.01 4.44 -27.55
CA GLY A 346 -20.39 4.95 -26.34
C GLY A 346 -19.62 6.27 -26.55
N THR A 347 -19.21 6.59 -27.79
CA THR A 347 -18.48 7.85 -28.08
C THR A 347 -19.36 9.08 -27.88
N THR A 348 -20.68 8.97 -27.99
CA THR A 348 -21.61 10.08 -27.74
C THR A 348 -21.43 10.66 -26.33
N ILE A 349 -21.12 9.83 -25.34
CA ILE A 349 -20.88 10.26 -23.96
C ILE A 349 -19.56 11.07 -23.90
N ILE A 350 -18.50 10.59 -24.55
CA ILE A 350 -17.21 11.29 -24.65
C ILE A 350 -17.36 12.65 -25.35
N GLN A 351 -18.10 12.68 -26.45
CA GLN A 351 -18.36 13.88 -27.24
C GLN A 351 -19.14 14.92 -26.43
N SER A 352 -20.14 14.50 -25.64
CA SER A 352 -20.90 15.40 -24.77
C SER A 352 -20.04 16.14 -23.74
N LEU A 353 -18.86 15.59 -23.40
CA LEU A 353 -17.91 16.13 -22.43
C LEU A 353 -16.74 16.88 -23.07
N ASN A 354 -16.63 16.89 -24.41
CA ASN A 354 -15.53 17.52 -25.16
C ASN A 354 -14.12 17.04 -24.75
N ILE A 355 -13.98 15.76 -24.42
CA ILE A 355 -12.70 15.14 -24.02
C ILE A 355 -12.11 14.19 -25.08
N GLU A 356 -12.71 14.15 -26.28
CA GLU A 356 -12.20 13.37 -27.40
C GLU A 356 -10.78 13.80 -27.79
N GLY A 357 -9.90 12.83 -28.07
CA GLY A 357 -8.49 13.06 -28.41
C GLY A 357 -7.59 13.51 -27.24
N LYS A 358 -8.11 13.61 -26.01
CA LYS A 358 -7.28 13.91 -24.83
C LYS A 358 -6.45 12.67 -24.42
N PRO A 359 -5.28 12.86 -23.77
CA PRO A 359 -4.41 11.75 -23.36
C PRO A 359 -5.17 10.64 -22.63
N GLY A 360 -5.05 9.38 -23.06
CA GLY A 360 -5.73 8.24 -22.42
C GLY A 360 -7.25 8.18 -22.56
N VAL A 361 -7.84 9.03 -23.40
CA VAL A 361 -9.22 8.88 -23.88
C VAL A 361 -9.15 8.25 -25.27
N ILE A 362 -9.68 7.04 -25.40
CA ILE A 362 -9.60 6.21 -26.60
C ILE A 362 -10.99 6.05 -27.17
N THR A 363 -11.18 6.46 -28.42
CA THR A 363 -12.46 6.37 -29.12
C THR A 363 -12.24 5.61 -30.42
N GLU A 364 -12.85 4.43 -30.53
CA GLU A 364 -12.59 3.56 -31.67
C GLU A 364 -13.86 2.90 -32.22
N GLN A 365 -13.88 2.72 -33.53
CA GLN A 365 -14.99 2.04 -34.24
C GLN A 365 -14.69 0.56 -34.48
N THR A 366 -13.40 0.19 -34.47
CA THR A 366 -12.94 -1.18 -34.70
C THR A 366 -12.68 -1.88 -33.36
N PRO A 367 -13.31 -3.04 -33.08
CA PRO A 367 -13.21 -3.69 -31.77
C PRO A 367 -11.80 -4.18 -31.43
N THR A 368 -11.03 -4.64 -32.43
CA THR A 368 -9.64 -5.09 -32.25
C THR A 368 -8.71 -3.95 -31.87
N LEU A 369 -8.86 -2.79 -32.53
CA LEU A 369 -8.06 -1.61 -32.27
C LEU A 369 -8.36 -1.05 -30.87
N LEU A 370 -9.64 -0.89 -30.53
CA LEU A 370 -10.06 -0.45 -29.20
C LEU A 370 -9.51 -1.36 -28.10
N ALA A 371 -9.62 -2.68 -28.27
CA ALA A 371 -9.16 -3.62 -27.26
C ALA A 371 -7.65 -3.49 -27.01
N ASN A 372 -6.85 -3.44 -28.08
CA ASN A 372 -5.40 -3.35 -27.99
C ASN A 372 -4.95 -2.04 -27.35
N GLU A 373 -5.47 -0.91 -27.83
CA GLU A 373 -5.09 0.42 -27.32
C GLU A 373 -5.53 0.59 -25.86
N PHE A 374 -6.74 0.13 -25.52
CA PHE A 374 -7.22 0.23 -24.15
C PHE A 374 -6.40 -0.64 -23.19
N ILE A 375 -6.02 -1.88 -23.57
CA ILE A 375 -5.14 -2.72 -22.76
C ILE A 375 -3.79 -2.01 -22.51
N GLN A 376 -3.19 -1.41 -23.54
CA GLN A 376 -1.95 -0.63 -23.40
C GLN A 376 -2.14 0.60 -22.50
N ALA A 377 -3.30 1.25 -22.56
CA ALA A 377 -3.61 2.34 -21.65
C ALA A 377 -3.78 1.87 -20.20
N MET A 378 -4.37 0.70 -19.98
CA MET A 378 -4.48 0.08 -18.65
C MET A 378 -3.10 -0.25 -18.06
N THR A 379 -2.10 -0.59 -18.89
CA THR A 379 -0.72 -0.80 -18.39
C THR A 379 -0.01 0.48 -18.02
N LYS A 380 -0.54 1.66 -18.37
CA LYS A 380 -0.04 2.95 -17.88
C LYS A 380 -0.73 3.39 -16.58
N GLN A 381 -1.93 2.86 -16.31
CA GLN A 381 -2.85 3.18 -15.20
C GLN A 381 -3.32 4.63 -15.12
N ARG A 382 -2.45 5.63 -15.27
CA ARG A 382 -2.75 7.04 -15.13
C ARG A 382 -2.08 7.86 -16.23
N PHE A 383 -2.79 8.86 -16.73
CA PHE A 383 -2.35 9.78 -17.78
C PHE A 383 -2.12 11.16 -17.18
N TRP A 384 -0.94 11.36 -16.60
CA TRP A 384 -0.59 12.57 -15.85
C TRP A 384 -0.50 13.82 -16.73
N GLU A 385 -0.36 13.66 -18.05
CA GLU A 385 -0.35 14.74 -19.05
C GLU A 385 -1.72 15.45 -19.18
N ARG A 386 -2.75 15.00 -18.47
CA ARG A 386 -4.01 15.76 -18.35
C ARG A 386 -3.97 16.81 -17.26
N ALA A 387 -3.12 16.66 -16.25
CA ALA A 387 -3.00 17.58 -15.13
C ALA A 387 -2.11 18.79 -15.46
N TYR A 388 -1.15 18.59 -16.37
CA TYR A 388 -0.02 19.50 -16.61
C TYR A 388 0.22 19.69 -18.10
#